data_AF-A0A349ERQ5-F1
#
_entry.id   AF-A0A349ERQ5-F1
#
_cell.length_a   1.000
_cell.length_b   1.000
_cell.length_c   1.000
_cell.angle_alpha   90.00
_cell.angle_beta   90.00
_cell.angle_gamma   90.00
#
_symmetry.space_group_name_H-M   'P 1'
#
loop_
_entity.id
_entity.type
_entity.pdbx_description
1 polymer ?
#
loop_
_entity_poly.entity_id
_entity_poly.type
_entity_poly.pdbx_seq_one_letter_code
_entity_poly.pdbx_strand_id
1 'polypeptide(L)'
;CDNRLTSMQGLGYMHFLDVLDGNASHTEAVALLKRDTKRYAKRQFTWFRREPDAVWVDVTGLVDGREIVRRIKKNVDISGDLV
;
A
#
# COMPACT_ATOMS: atom_id res chain seq x y z
N CYS A 1 22.07 3.05 12.22
CA CYS A 1 21.25 3.64 11.14
C CYS A 1 20.55 4.88 11.71
N ASP A 2 20.50 6.01 10.99
CA ASP A 2 19.83 7.21 11.52
C ASP A 2 18.30 7.10 11.31
N ASN A 3 17.56 6.93 12.41
CA ASN A 3 16.09 6.83 12.43
C ASN A 3 15.39 8.17 12.07
N ARG A 4 16.15 9.27 11.93
CA ARG A 4 15.61 10.57 11.51
C ARG A 4 15.40 10.67 10.00
N LEU A 5 15.94 9.74 9.22
CA LEU A 5 15.76 9.71 7.78
C LEU A 5 14.33 9.30 7.42
N THR A 6 13.69 10.03 6.50
CA THR A 6 12.32 9.74 6.04
C THR A 6 12.17 8.32 5.48
N SER A 7 13.20 7.80 4.81
CA SER A 7 13.20 6.42 4.29
C SER A 7 13.17 5.37 5.40
N MET A 8 13.77 5.66 6.56
CA MET A 8 13.80 4.76 7.72
C MET A 8 12.47 4.74 8.50
N GLN A 9 11.64 5.76 8.30
CA GLN A 9 10.28 5.85 8.86
C GLN A 9 9.24 5.07 8.06
N GLY A 10 9.65 4.36 7.00
CA GLY A 10 8.76 3.49 6.24
C GLY A 10 8.22 2.32 7.07
N LEU A 11 6.98 1.90 6.77
CA LEU A 11 6.41 0.67 7.34
C LEU A 11 7.33 -0.52 7.04
N GLY A 12 7.55 -1.37 8.03
CA GLY A 12 8.54 -2.43 7.98
C GLY A 12 9.88 -1.95 8.52
N TYR A 13 10.53 -1.00 7.85
CA TYR A 13 11.85 -0.49 8.27
C TYR A 13 11.86 0.02 9.71
N MET A 14 10.97 0.94 10.06
CA MET A 14 10.89 1.48 11.41
C MET A 14 10.61 0.40 12.48
N HIS A 15 9.88 -0.65 12.12
CA HIS A 15 9.49 -1.72 13.06
C HIS A 15 10.66 -2.66 13.36
N PHE A 16 11.50 -2.93 12.36
CA PHE A 16 12.66 -3.80 12.52
C PHE A 16 13.89 -3.04 13.04
N LEU A 17 13.95 -1.72 12.87
CA LEU A 17 14.96 -0.89 13.54
C LEU A 17 14.86 -1.03 15.07
N ASP A 18 13.65 -1.00 15.64
CA ASP A 18 13.45 -1.20 17.08
C ASP A 18 13.92 -2.58 17.55
N VAL A 19 13.83 -3.61 16.70
CA VAL A 19 14.34 -4.96 16.99
C VAL A 19 15.87 -4.98 16.97
N LEU A 20 16.48 -4.31 15.99
CA LEU A 20 17.93 -4.21 15.86
C LEU A 20 18.55 -3.42 17.02
N ASP A 21 17.85 -2.41 17.52
CA ASP A 21 18.26 -1.60 18.67
C ASP A 21 17.95 -2.30 20.02
N GLY A 22 17.31 -3.47 20.00
CA GLY A 22 16.96 -4.25 21.20
C GLY A 22 15.77 -3.71 21.99
N ASN A 23 15.02 -2.76 21.44
CA ASN A 23 13.87 -2.11 22.08
C ASN A 23 12.55 -2.88 21.89
N ALA A 24 12.50 -3.84 20.96
CA ALA A 24 11.34 -4.68 20.70
C ALA A 24 11.75 -6.11 20.31
N SER A 25 10.90 -7.09 20.60
CA SER A 25 11.08 -8.44 20.08
C SER A 25 10.63 -8.56 18.62
N HIS A 26 11.17 -9.56 17.91
CA HIS A 26 10.78 -9.85 16.53
C HIS A 26 9.26 -10.12 16.39
N THR A 27 8.66 -10.82 17.35
CA THR A 27 7.24 -11.15 17.35
C THR A 27 6.37 -9.90 17.53
N GLU A 28 6.77 -8.98 18.41
CA GLU A 28 6.11 -7.68 18.59
C GLU A 28 6.19 -6.83 17.32
N ALA A 29 7.38 -6.73 16.71
CA ALA A 29 7.57 -5.99 15.47
C ALA A 29 6.68 -6.51 14.33
N VAL A 30 6.58 -7.84 14.17
CA VAL A 30 5.68 -8.46 13.19
C VAL A 30 4.20 -8.15 13.48
N ALA A 31 3.79 -8.18 14.74
CA ALA A 31 2.42 -7.85 15.14
C ALA A 31 2.07 -6.38 14.86
N LEU A 32 2.97 -5.47 15.22
CA LEU A 32 2.86 -4.03 14.94
C LEU A 32 2.81 -3.75 13.43
N LEU A 33 3.69 -4.38 12.66
CA LEU A 33 3.76 -4.22 11.21
C LEU A 33 2.44 -4.61 10.54
N LYS A 34 1.87 -5.77 10.90
CA LYS A 34 0.58 -6.22 10.37
C LYS A 34 -0.54 -5.23 10.68
N ARG A 35 -0.59 -4.74 11.93
CA ARG A 35 -1.59 -3.76 12.37
C ARG A 35 -1.48 -2.46 11.59
N ASP A 36 -0.28 -1.93 11.46
CA ASP A 36 -0.07 -0.61 10.87
C ASP A 36 -0.14 -0.64 9.34
N THR A 37 0.21 -1.76 8.71
CA THR A 37 -0.08 -2.04 7.29
C THR A 37 -1.58 -2.04 7.01
N LYS A 38 -2.39 -2.71 7.86
CA LYS A 38 -3.85 -2.69 7.72
C LYS A 38 -4.44 -1.30 7.88
N ARG A 39 -3.94 -0.51 8.84
CA ARG A 39 -4.36 0.88 9.04
C ARG A 39 -3.97 1.76 7.85
N TYR A 40 -2.79 1.55 7.29
CA TYR A 40 -2.33 2.26 6.10
C TYR A 40 -3.19 1.95 4.87
N ALA A 41 -3.47 0.66 4.61
CA ALA A 41 -4.38 0.24 3.55
C ALA A 41 -5.79 0.86 3.73
N LYS A 42 -6.31 0.92 4.97
CA LYS A 42 -7.57 1.60 5.27
C LYS A 42 -7.51 3.10 4.94
N ARG A 43 -6.41 3.79 5.30
CA ARG A 43 -6.22 5.21 4.96
C ARG A 43 -6.17 5.44 3.46
N GLN A 44 -5.43 4.61 2.72
CA GLN A 44 -5.39 4.66 1.25
C GLN A 44 -6.79 4.50 0.68
N PHE A 45 -7.54 3.50 1.14
CA PHE A 45 -8.90 3.25 0.69
C PHE A 45 -9.87 4.41 1.01
N THR A 46 -9.79 4.98 2.21
CA THR A 46 -10.57 6.17 2.58
C THR A 46 -10.21 7.39 1.72
N TRP A 47 -8.94 7.56 1.38
CA TRP A 47 -8.47 8.65 0.53
C TRP A 47 -9.00 8.47 -0.90
N PHE A 48 -8.78 7.31 -1.53
CA PHE A 48 -9.28 7.02 -2.89
C PHE A 48 -10.80 7.09 -3.02
N ARG A 49 -11.55 6.76 -1.96
CA ARG A 49 -13.02 6.92 -1.95
C ARG A 49 -13.50 8.36 -2.07
N ARG A 50 -12.65 9.35 -1.74
CA ARG A 50 -12.96 10.77 -1.85
C ARG A 50 -12.50 11.36 -3.18
N GLU A 51 -11.76 10.60 -3.98
CA GLU A 51 -11.24 11.05 -5.26
C GLU A 51 -12.32 10.87 -6.34
N PRO A 52 -12.87 11.96 -6.90
CA PRO A 52 -14.01 11.88 -7.82
C PRO A 52 -13.66 11.15 -9.13
N ASP A 53 -12.41 11.26 -9.59
CA ASP A 53 -11.94 10.70 -10.85
C ASP A 53 -11.33 9.30 -10.70
N ALA A 54 -11.37 8.72 -9.49
CA ALA A 54 -10.83 7.39 -9.26
C ALA A 54 -11.72 6.29 -9.86
N VAL A 55 -11.18 5.58 -10.86
CA VAL A 55 -11.82 4.40 -11.43
C VAL A 55 -11.46 3.14 -10.62
N TRP A 56 -12.46 2.55 -9.98
CA TRP A 56 -12.28 1.30 -9.23
C TRP A 56 -12.24 0.10 -10.17
N VAL A 57 -11.15 -0.67 -10.10
CA VAL A 57 -10.98 -1.90 -10.89
C VAL A 57 -10.87 -3.08 -9.94
N ASP A 58 -11.87 -3.97 -9.98
CA ASP A 58 -11.80 -5.23 -9.25
C ASP A 58 -10.94 -6.24 -10.02
N VAL A 59 -9.86 -6.67 -9.37
CA VAL A 59 -8.92 -7.67 -9.86
C VAL A 59 -8.93 -8.95 -9.00
N THR A 60 -9.91 -9.08 -8.11
CA THR A 60 -10.03 -10.24 -7.21
C THR A 60 -10.09 -11.54 -8.01
N GLY A 61 -9.22 -12.49 -7.69
CA GLY A 61 -9.14 -13.79 -8.38
C GLY A 61 -8.38 -13.77 -9.70
N LEU A 62 -7.90 -12.62 -10.17
CA LEU A 62 -7.02 -12.53 -11.33
C LEU A 62 -5.56 -12.75 -10.90
N VAL A 63 -4.91 -13.74 -11.51
CA VAL A 63 -3.49 -14.06 -11.24
C VAL A 63 -2.60 -13.73 -12.44
N ASP A 64 -3.15 -13.80 -13.67
CA ASP A 64 -2.41 -13.44 -14.88
C ASP A 64 -2.37 -11.92 -15.09
N GLY A 65 -1.16 -11.37 -15.16
CA GLY A 65 -0.95 -9.94 -15.36
C GLY A 65 -1.56 -9.42 -16.67
N ARG A 66 -1.62 -10.23 -17.72
CA ARG A 66 -2.25 -9.83 -19.00
C ARG A 66 -3.76 -9.62 -18.85
N GLU A 67 -4.43 -10.46 -18.06
CA GLU A 67 -5.86 -10.32 -17.79
C GLU A 67 -6.15 -9.09 -16.91
N ILE A 68 -5.29 -8.81 -15.94
CA ILE A 68 -5.37 -7.57 -15.14
C ILE A 68 -5.28 -6.33 -16.05
N VAL A 69 -4.28 -6.28 -16.95
CA VAL A 69 -4.11 -5.16 -17.89
C VAL A 69 -5.32 -5.04 -18.82
N ARG A 70 -5.85 -6.15 -19.34
CA ARG A 70 -7.06 -6.15 -20.17
C ARG A 70 -8.26 -5.60 -19.41
N ARG A 71 -8.42 -5.97 -18.14
CA ARG A 71 -9.51 -5.46 -17.29
C ARG A 71 -9.38 -3.96 -17.04
N ILE A 72 -8.19 -3.47 -16.74
CA ILE A 72 -7.93 -2.04 -16.54
C ILE A 72 -8.30 -1.26 -17.81
N LYS A 73 -7.85 -1.71 -18.99
CA LYS A 73 -8.19 -1.08 -20.28
C LYS A 73 -9.69 -1.05 -20.61
N LYS A 74 -10.47 -2.00 -20.09
CA LYS A 74 -11.93 -2.02 -20.30
C LYS A 74 -12.67 -1.03 -19.40
N ASN A 75 -12.19 -0.83 -18.17
CA ASN A 75 -12.83 0.04 -17.19
C ASN A 75 -12.38 1.50 -17.33
N VAL A 76 -11.17 1.71 -17.80
CA VAL A 76 -10.67 3.02 -18.20
C VAL A 76 -10.95 3.13 -19.70
N ASP A 77 -12.19 3.48 -20.06
CA ASP A 77 -12.42 4.06 -21.38
C ASP A 77 -11.53 5.30 -21.40
N ILE A 78 -10.52 5.31 -22.26
CA ILE A 78 -9.64 6.46 -22.40
C ILE A 78 -10.55 7.51 -23.03
N SER A 79 -11.25 8.26 -22.17
CA SER A 79 -11.80 9.56 -22.49
C SER A 79 -10.76 10.24 -23.36
N GLY A 80 -11.15 10.60 -24.59
CA GLY A 80 -10.30 11.27 -25.56
C GLY A 80 -9.81 12.66 -25.12
N ASP A 81 -9.88 12.97 -23.83
CA ASP A 81 -9.49 14.22 -23.19
C ASP A 81 -8.30 14.03 -22.24
N LEU A 82 -7.32 13.23 -22.64
CA LEU A 82 -5.95 13.46 -22.20
C LEU A 82 -5.34 14.48 -23.18
N VAL A 83 -5.51 15.76 -22.83
CA VAL A 83 -4.73 16.89 -23.36
C VAL A 83 -3.23 16.60 -23.21
#